data_AF-V9IHH4-F1
#
_entry.id   AF-V9IHH4-F1
#
_cell.length_a   1.000
_cell.length_b   1.000
_cell.length_c   1.000
_cell.angle_alpha   90.00
_cell.angle_beta   90.00
_cell.angle_gamma   90.00
#
_symmetry.space_group_name_H-M   'P 1'
#
loop_
_entity.id
_entity.type
_entity.pdbx_description
1 polymer ?
#
loop_
_entity_poly.entity_id
_entity_poly.type
_entity_poly.pdbx_seq_one_letter_code
_entity_poly.pdbx_strand_id
1 'polypeptide(L)'
;MLEAQEMFRTANKVTRPEKALILGFMAGSRDNPCPKLGNIVTVMLSENIEEVTQPDGTTVPMLVETHFQMNYTNGEWKRIKKNRRIITEESTSTTTPTPSVTATASN
;
A
#
# COMPACT_ATOMS: atom_id res chain seq x y z
N MET A 1 9.03 -0.93 -20.76
CA MET A 1 9.86 0.16 -20.18
C MET A 1 9.07 1.42 -19.85
N LEU A 2 8.05 1.81 -20.64
CA LEU A 2 7.25 3.01 -20.34
C LEU A 2 6.56 2.97 -18.96
N GLU A 3 6.01 1.82 -18.56
CA GLU A 3 5.34 1.69 -17.26
C GLU A 3 6.25 2.03 -16.07
N ALA A 4 7.53 1.61 -16.10
CA ALA A 4 8.50 1.95 -15.07
C ALA A 4 8.77 3.46 -15.00
N GLN A 5 8.85 4.08 -16.18
CA GLN A 5 9.10 5.51 -16.30
C GLN A 5 7.94 6.33 -15.74
N GLU A 6 6.69 5.92 -15.99
CA GLU A 6 5.51 6.54 -15.38
C GLU A 6 5.47 6.33 -13.86
N MET A 7 5.78 5.11 -13.39
CA MET A 7 5.88 4.82 -11.96
C MET A 7 6.91 5.72 -11.27
N PHE A 8 8.09 5.91 -11.88
CA PHE A 8 9.15 6.74 -11.32
C PHE A 8 8.88 8.25 -11.41
N ARG A 9 8.00 8.71 -12.31
CA ARG A 9 7.59 10.11 -12.33
C ARG A 9 6.79 10.50 -11.09
N THR A 10 5.89 9.63 -10.66
CA THR A 10 5.06 9.87 -9.47
C THR A 10 5.72 9.36 -8.18
N ALA A 11 6.78 8.57 -8.30
CA ALA A 11 7.50 8.01 -7.16
C ALA A 11 8.31 9.06 -6.40
N ASN A 12 7.91 9.35 -5.17
CA ASN A 12 8.63 10.24 -4.26
C ASN A 12 9.41 9.51 -3.16
N LYS A 13 9.19 8.20 -2.97
CA LYS A 13 9.85 7.38 -1.94
C LYS A 13 10.86 6.36 -2.49
N VAL A 14 10.83 6.09 -3.79
CA VAL A 14 11.71 5.07 -4.39
C VAL A 14 13.15 5.58 -4.56
N THR A 15 14.10 4.84 -4.00
CA THR A 15 15.54 5.16 -4.00
C THR A 15 16.24 4.64 -5.27
N ARG A 16 17.46 5.12 -5.53
CA ARG A 16 18.28 4.67 -6.68
C ARG A 16 18.49 3.14 -6.75
N PRO A 17 18.86 2.44 -5.66
CA PRO A 17 18.98 0.97 -5.70
C PRO A 17 17.63 0.29 -5.98
N GLU A 18 16.52 0.80 -5.43
CA GLU A 18 15.18 0.24 -5.67
C GLU A 18 14.71 0.44 -7.11
N LYS A 19 15.00 1.59 -7.72
CA LYS A 19 14.73 1.83 -9.15
C LYS A 19 15.46 0.83 -10.03
N ALA A 20 16.75 0.59 -9.75
CA ALA A 20 17.54 -0.40 -10.48
C ALA A 20 16.97 -1.82 -10.30
N LEU A 21 16.48 -2.13 -9.10
CA LEU A 21 15.87 -3.41 -8.78
C LEU A 21 14.55 -3.63 -9.54
N ILE A 22 13.66 -2.64 -9.59
CA ILE A 22 12.42 -2.69 -10.38
C ILE A 22 12.73 -2.80 -11.89
N LEU A 23 13.67 -2.01 -12.40
CA LEU A 23 14.06 -2.06 -13.81
C LEU A 23 14.67 -3.42 -14.18
N GLY A 24 15.52 -3.98 -13.31
CA GLY A 24 16.06 -5.31 -13.47
C GLY A 24 14.94 -6.36 -13.53
N PHE A 25 13.99 -6.30 -12.60
CA PHE A 25 12.85 -7.23 -12.56
C PHE A 25 11.99 -7.14 -13.83
N MET A 26 11.65 -5.92 -14.26
CA MET A 26 10.87 -5.70 -15.48
C MET A 26 11.64 -6.08 -16.77
N ALA A 27 12.97 -6.05 -16.73
CA ALA A 27 13.82 -6.55 -17.81
C ALA A 27 13.95 -8.09 -17.82
N GLY A 28 13.32 -8.79 -16.86
CA GLY A 28 13.34 -10.24 -16.74
C GLY A 28 14.37 -10.79 -15.74
N SER A 29 15.07 -9.93 -15.00
CA SER A 29 15.97 -10.35 -13.93
C SER A 29 15.16 -10.93 -12.77
N ARG A 30 15.36 -12.22 -12.54
CA ARG A 30 14.78 -12.97 -11.41
C ARG A 30 15.80 -13.26 -10.33
N ASP A 31 16.95 -12.59 -10.37
CA ASP A 31 17.97 -12.73 -9.36
C ASP A 31 17.49 -12.04 -8.08
N ASN A 32 17.17 -12.82 -7.06
CA ASN A 32 16.70 -12.31 -5.78
C ASN A 32 17.92 -11.90 -4.93
N PRO A 33 18.19 -10.59 -4.76
CA PRO A 33 19.36 -10.15 -3.99
C PRO A 33 19.24 -10.48 -2.50
N CYS A 34 18.02 -10.77 -2.01
CA CYS A 34 17.73 -11.01 -0.60
C CYS A 34 16.90 -12.29 -0.42
N PRO A 35 17.47 -13.49 -0.65
CA PRO A 35 16.74 -14.75 -0.46
C PRO A 35 16.26 -14.94 0.99
N LYS A 36 16.94 -14.31 1.96
CA LYS A 36 16.56 -14.31 3.38
C LYS A 36 15.28 -13.53 3.69
N LEU A 37 14.94 -12.54 2.87
CA LEU A 37 13.77 -11.67 3.08
C LEU A 37 12.50 -12.26 2.43
N GLY A 38 12.65 -13.35 1.67
CA GLY A 38 11.59 -14.03 0.95
C GLY A 38 11.66 -13.81 -0.57
N ASN A 39 10.85 -14.57 -1.30
CA ASN A 39 10.77 -14.49 -2.77
C ASN A 39 9.89 -13.33 -3.26
N ILE A 40 9.25 -12.60 -2.36
CA ILE A 40 8.37 -11.47 -2.69
C ILE A 40 8.99 -10.21 -2.10
N VAL A 41 9.44 -9.31 -2.98
CA VAL A 41 9.97 -8.01 -2.58
C VAL A 41 8.89 -6.95 -2.82
N THR A 42 8.68 -6.09 -1.84
CA THR A 42 7.73 -4.97 -1.96
C THR A 42 8.48 -3.67 -1.81
N VAL A 43 8.37 -2.79 -2.82
CA VAL A 43 9.01 -1.49 -2.87
C VAL A 43 7.93 -0.41 -2.87
N MET A 44 8.05 0.59 -2.00
CA MET A 44 7.13 1.72 -1.98
C MET A 44 7.54 2.72 -3.07
N LEU A 45 6.67 2.93 -4.05
CA LEU A 45 6.92 3.88 -5.13
C LEU A 45 6.66 5.30 -4.64
N SER A 46 5.44 5.54 -4.16
CA SER A 46 5.01 6.85 -3.71
C SER A 46 4.11 6.80 -2.49
N GLU A 47 4.16 7.87 -1.72
CA GLU A 47 3.27 8.15 -0.60
C GLU A 47 2.89 9.62 -0.68
N ASN A 48 1.59 9.92 -0.87
CA ASN A 48 1.11 11.29 -0.94
C ASN A 48 -0.21 11.45 -0.18
N ILE A 49 -0.44 12.61 0.41
CA ILE A 49 -1.68 12.95 1.10
C ILE A 49 -2.55 13.75 0.13
N GLU A 50 -3.69 13.18 -0.28
CA GLU A 50 -4.69 13.86 -1.10
C GLU A 50 -5.85 14.33 -0.23
N GLU A 51 -6.23 15.59 -0.40
CA GLU A 51 -7.38 16.20 0.25
C GLU A 51 -8.66 15.82 -0.51
N VAL A 52 -9.48 14.97 0.09
CA VAL A 52 -10.76 14.55 -0.50
C VAL A 52 -11.89 15.32 0.17
N THR A 53 -12.63 16.09 -0.63
CA THR A 53 -13.85 16.76 -0.18
C THR A 53 -14.94 15.70 0.06
N GLN A 54 -15.30 15.52 1.32
CA GLN A 54 -16.40 14.64 1.72
C GLN A 54 -17.76 15.25 1.33
N PRO A 55 -18.82 14.43 1.26
CA PRO A 55 -20.17 14.91 0.96
C PRO A 55 -20.73 15.86 2.04
N ASP A 56 -20.10 15.94 3.21
CA ASP A 56 -20.41 16.89 4.28
C ASP A 56 -19.76 18.28 4.08
N GLY A 57 -19.00 18.47 2.98
CA GLY A 57 -18.27 19.71 2.69
C GLY A 57 -16.91 19.83 3.40
N THR A 58 -16.53 18.85 4.22
CA THR A 58 -15.25 18.82 4.92
C THR A 58 -14.18 18.22 4.04
N THR A 59 -13.03 18.89 3.95
CA THR A 59 -11.85 18.33 3.30
C THR A 59 -11.14 17.43 4.29
N VAL A 60 -11.12 16.11 4.03
CA VAL A 60 -10.33 15.18 4.83
C VAL A 60 -9.10 14.75 4.06
N PRO A 61 -7.91 14.81 4.67
CA PRO A 61 -6.74 14.29 4.02
C PRO A 61 -6.81 12.75 3.98
N MET A 62 -6.41 12.15 2.86
CA MET A 62 -6.34 10.71 2.63
C MET A 62 -4.93 10.36 2.16
N LEU A 63 -4.28 9.43 2.85
CA LEU A 63 -2.97 8.94 2.47
C LEU A 63 -3.09 7.93 1.32
N VAL A 64 -2.41 8.21 0.22
CA VAL A 64 -2.34 7.39 -0.98
C VAL A 64 -0.94 6.80 -1.09
N GLU A 65 -0.83 5.50 -0.84
CA GLU A 65 0.42 4.75 -0.90
C GLU A 65 0.42 3.82 -2.11
N THR A 66 1.42 3.97 -2.99
CA THR A 66 1.62 3.09 -4.14
C THR A 66 2.80 2.17 -3.87
N HIS A 67 2.56 0.87 -3.91
CA HIS A 67 3.53 -0.18 -3.69
C HIS A 67 3.70 -1.02 -4.97
N PHE A 68 4.94 -1.43 -5.22
CA PHE A 68 5.32 -2.34 -6.29
C PHE A 68 5.79 -3.65 -5.66
N GLN A 69 4.99 -4.69 -5.81
CA GLN A 69 5.31 -6.01 -5.32
C GLN A 69 5.82 -6.85 -6.48
N MET A 70 6.99 -7.45 -6.32
CA MET A 70 7.61 -8.31 -7.32
C MET A 70 7.84 -9.69 -6.72
N ASN A 71 7.32 -10.70 -7.41
CA ASN A 71 7.42 -12.10 -7.01
C ASN A 71 8.50 -12.77 -7.85
N TYR A 72 9.64 -13.01 -7.23
CA TYR A 72 10.78 -13.71 -7.84
C TYR A 72 10.52 -15.20 -8.07
N THR A 73 9.46 -15.78 -7.47
CA THR A 73 9.10 -17.20 -7.64
C THR A 73 8.56 -17.49 -9.04
N ASN A 74 7.66 -16.63 -9.53
CA ASN A 74 7.01 -16.79 -10.82
C ASN A 74 7.38 -15.68 -11.82
N GLY A 75 8.05 -14.61 -11.36
CA GLY A 75 8.37 -13.44 -12.16
C GLY A 75 7.18 -12.51 -12.37
N GLU A 76 6.10 -12.66 -11.62
CA GLU A 76 4.96 -11.73 -11.67
C GLU A 76 5.21 -10.52 -10.79
N TRP A 77 4.74 -9.37 -11.23
CA TRP A 77 4.70 -8.17 -10.40
C TRP A 77 3.27 -7.65 -10.29
N LYS A 78 2.98 -6.96 -9.18
CA LYS A 78 1.70 -6.32 -8.91
C LYS A 78 1.93 -4.90 -8.41
N ARG A 79 1.15 -3.98 -8.96
CA ARG A 79 1.05 -2.61 -8.46
C ARG A 79 -0.13 -2.52 -7.51
N ILE A 80 0.13 -2.16 -6.26
CA ILE A 80 -0.87 -2.05 -5.21
C ILE A 80 -0.99 -0.57 -4.85
N LYS A 81 -2.16 0.02 -5.10
CA LYS A 81 -2.50 1.37 -4.63
C LYS A 81 -3.39 1.22 -3.40
N LYS A 82 -2.90 1.68 -2.25
CA LYS A 82 -3.64 1.71 -0.98
C LYS A 82 -4.04 3.16 -0.69
N ASN A 83 -5.33 3.39 -0.53
CA ASN A 83 -5.87 4.65 -0.05
C ASN A 83 -6.29 4.43 1.40
N ARG A 84 -5.64 5.12 2.34
CA ARG A 84 -5.91 5.05 3.77
C ARG A 84 -6.40 6.42 4.24
N ARG A 85 -7.56 6.48 4.90
CA ARG A 85 -8.01 7.74 5.52
C ARG A 85 -7.03 8.08 6.65
N ILE A 86 -6.46 9.28 6.63
CA ILE A 86 -5.80 9.81 7.83
C ILE A 86 -6.89 10.41 8.68
N ILE A 87 -7.50 9.55 9.49
CA ILE A 87 -8.37 9.99 10.57
C ILE A 87 -7.42 10.69 11.54
N THR A 88 -7.48 12.02 11.61
CA THR A 88 -6.90 12.79 12.71
C THR A 88 -7.69 12.45 13.96
N GLU A 89 -7.44 11.28 14.53
CA GLU A 89 -7.91 10.88 15.85
C GLU A 89 -6.71 10.92 16.80
N GLU A 90 -6.47 12.10 17.38
CA GLU A 90 -6.01 12.10 18.77
C GLU A 90 -7.24 11.74 19.61
N SER A 91 -7.51 10.45 19.81
CA SER A 91 -8.26 9.86 20.95
C SER A 91 -8.51 8.35 20.77
N THR A 92 -7.64 7.55 21.40
CA THR A 92 -7.96 6.35 22.23
C THR A 92 -9.20 5.48 21.94
N SER A 93 -8.98 4.17 21.72
CA SER A 93 -9.64 3.03 22.41
C SER A 93 -9.25 1.72 21.69
N THR A 94 -8.45 0.79 22.24
CA THR A 94 -8.64 -0.06 23.43
C THR A 94 -10.04 -0.72 23.47
N THR A 95 -10.06 -2.06 23.30
CA THR A 95 -11.11 -3.04 23.72
C THR A 95 -12.51 -2.86 23.11
N THR A 96 -13.17 -3.80 22.44
CA THR A 96 -13.57 -5.18 22.83
C THR A 96 -14.46 -5.73 21.68
N PRO A 97 -14.48 -7.02 21.32
CA PRO A 97 -15.65 -7.59 20.67
C PRO A 97 -16.56 -8.28 21.70
N THR A 98 -17.62 -7.59 22.12
CA THR A 98 -18.83 -8.27 22.63
C THR A 98 -20.04 -7.60 22.02
N PRO A 99 -20.88 -8.37 21.30
CA PRO A 99 -22.30 -8.16 21.46
C PRO A 99 -23.04 -9.50 21.44
N SER A 100 -23.80 -9.82 22.50
CA SER A 100 -24.96 -10.72 22.41
C SER A 100 -25.83 -10.54 23.65
N VAL A 101 -26.61 -9.46 23.67
CA VAL A 101 -27.89 -9.46 24.37
C VAL A 101 -28.94 -9.95 23.38
N THR A 102 -29.53 -11.11 23.64
CA THR A 102 -30.77 -11.56 22.98
C THR A 102 -31.85 -11.58 24.04
N ALA A 103 -32.75 -10.60 23.97
CA ALA A 103 -34.04 -10.65 24.64
C ALA A 103 -35.00 -11.51 23.81
N THR A 104 -35.69 -12.45 24.45
CA THR A 104 -36.96 -13.01 23.94
C THR A 104 -37.89 -13.30 25.13
N ALA A 105 -39.11 -12.77 25.04
CA ALA A 105 -40.22 -12.93 25.95
C ALA A 105 -41.05 -14.21 25.69
N SER A 106 -42.03 -14.47 26.57
CA SER A 106 -43.07 -15.53 26.57
C SER A 106 -42.60 -16.91 27.04
N ASN A 107 -43.29 -17.62 27.95
CA ASN A 107 -44.73 -17.75 28.22
C ASN A 107 -44.99 -18.11 29.70
#